data_AF-A0A2N1UBH1-F1
#
_entry.id   AF-A0A2N1UBH1-F1
#
_cell.length_a   1.000
_cell.length_b   1.000
_cell.length_c   1.000
_cell.angle_alpha   90.00
_cell.angle_beta   90.00
_cell.angle_gamma   90.00
#
_symmetry.space_group_name_H-M   'P 1'
#
loop_
_entity.id
_entity.type
_entity.pdbx_description
1 polymer ?
#
loop_
_entity_poly.entity_id
_entity_poly.type
_entity_poly.pdbx_seq_one_letter_code
_entity_poly.pdbx_strand_id
1 'polypeptide(L)'
;MSLTKEQLEIIDELFESGGDEAAVLSKHGITFSDWQKQLVEKDFADELAARLESSKRQGRIILSKYAPYAATKLIQLCESENQETARKAALDILNLQTGSPVAAAPGSGEPLPPLDPETASKILAVLAENSPKKD
;
A
#
# COMPACT_ATOMS: atom_id res chain seq x y z
N MET A 1 19.06 -14.41 23.52
CA MET A 1 20.54 -14.41 23.51
C MET A 1 20.97 -13.28 22.58
N SER A 2 22.23 -12.90 22.50
CA SER A 2 22.66 -11.82 21.60
C SER A 2 22.88 -12.39 20.20
N LEU A 3 22.37 -11.74 19.15
CA LEU A 3 22.70 -12.11 17.77
C LEU A 3 24.21 -12.10 17.59
N THR A 4 24.70 -13.07 16.81
CA THR A 4 26.11 -13.09 16.42
C THR A 4 26.42 -11.97 15.45
N LYS A 5 27.67 -11.52 15.42
CA LYS A 5 28.11 -10.46 14.51
C LYS A 5 27.91 -10.85 13.03
N GLU A 6 28.14 -12.12 12.70
CA GLU A 6 27.90 -12.67 11.36
C GLU A 6 26.42 -12.59 10.97
N GLN A 7 25.49 -12.92 11.86
CA GLN A 7 24.05 -12.79 11.61
C GLN A 7 23.63 -11.34 11.30
N LEU A 8 24.21 -10.36 12.00
CA LEU A 8 23.94 -8.95 11.72
C LEU A 8 24.51 -8.52 10.36
N GLU A 9 25.72 -8.96 10.02
CA GLU A 9 26.35 -8.67 8.71
C GLU A 9 25.53 -9.27 7.56
N ILE A 10 24.99 -10.48 7.72
CA ILE A 10 24.08 -11.11 6.74
C ILE A 10 22.80 -10.29 6.56
N ILE A 11 22.18 -9.83 7.65
CA ILE A 11 20.97 -9.02 7.59
C ILE A 11 21.27 -7.69 6.88
N ASP A 12 22.32 -6.98 7.27
CA ASP A 12 22.67 -5.70 6.65
C ASP A 12 22.94 -5.86 5.15
N GLU A 13 23.69 -6.91 4.76
CA GLU A 13 23.97 -7.18 3.37
C GLU A 13 22.74 -7.60 2.55
N LEU A 14 21.76 -8.26 3.18
CA LEU A 14 20.47 -8.54 2.55
C LEU A 14 19.72 -7.26 2.17
N PHE A 15 19.77 -6.22 3.02
CA PHE A 15 19.16 -4.93 2.70
C PHE A 15 19.99 -4.13 1.69
N GLU A 16 21.32 -4.20 1.73
CA GLU A 16 22.20 -3.52 0.76
C GLU A 16 22.12 -4.11 -0.65
N SER A 17 21.95 -5.43 -0.77
CA SER A 17 21.80 -6.14 -2.05
C SER A 17 20.41 -5.99 -2.69
N GLY A 18 19.47 -5.31 -2.02
CA GLY A 18 18.10 -5.17 -2.51
C GLY A 18 17.24 -6.43 -2.31
N GLY A 19 17.62 -7.31 -1.39
CA GLY A 19 16.86 -8.52 -1.05
C GLY A 19 17.21 -9.75 -1.89
N ASP A 20 18.38 -9.80 -2.52
CA ASP A 20 18.84 -11.01 -3.22
C ASP A 20 19.38 -12.04 -2.22
N GLU A 21 18.46 -12.82 -1.64
CA GLU A 21 18.79 -13.88 -0.69
C GLU A 21 19.80 -14.88 -1.26
N ALA A 22 19.71 -15.24 -2.54
CA ALA A 22 20.58 -16.25 -3.15
C ALA A 22 22.03 -15.75 -3.25
N ALA A 23 22.23 -14.48 -3.62
CA ALA A 23 23.54 -13.87 -3.68
C ALA A 23 24.19 -13.75 -2.30
N VAL A 24 23.42 -13.35 -1.29
CA VAL A 24 23.89 -13.20 0.09
C VAL A 24 24.26 -14.56 0.69
N LEU A 25 23.41 -15.57 0.55
CA LEU A 25 23.68 -16.92 1.05
C LEU A 25 24.92 -17.55 0.40
N SER A 26 25.08 -17.37 -0.91
CA SER A 26 26.26 -17.84 -1.64
C SER A 26 27.55 -17.17 -1.13
N LYS A 27 27.50 -15.86 -0.87
CA LYS A 27 28.66 -15.09 -0.37
C LYS A 27 29.07 -15.49 1.04
N HIS A 28 28.12 -15.76 1.91
CA HIS A 28 28.36 -16.18 3.31
C HIS A 28 28.55 -17.70 3.46
N GLY A 29 28.44 -18.47 2.38
CA GLY A 29 28.58 -19.94 2.41
C GLY A 29 27.47 -20.65 3.17
N ILE A 30 26.30 -20.01 3.30
CA ILE A 30 25.17 -20.52 4.08
C ILE A 30 24.29 -21.38 3.18
N THR A 31 23.97 -22.58 3.66
CA THR A 31 23.02 -23.43 2.97
C THR A 31 21.60 -22.93 3.18
N PHE A 32 20.71 -23.15 2.21
CA PHE A 32 19.30 -22.77 2.34
C PHE A 32 18.62 -23.41 3.57
N SER A 33 19.05 -24.61 3.98
CA SER A 33 18.52 -25.27 5.18
C SER A 33 18.91 -24.53 6.46
N ASP A 34 20.13 -24.02 6.54
CA ASP A 34 20.59 -23.28 7.71
C ASP A 34 19.99 -21.88 7.76
N TRP A 35 19.81 -21.25 6.60
CA TRP A 35 19.02 -20.02 6.47
C TRP A 35 17.59 -20.19 7.01
N GLN A 36 16.90 -21.26 6.62
CA GLN A 36 15.56 -21.55 7.14
C GLN A 36 15.55 -21.76 8.66
N LYS A 37 16.57 -22.40 9.23
CA LYS A 37 16.68 -22.54 10.69
C LYS A 37 16.87 -21.19 11.37
N GLN A 38 17.70 -20.31 10.82
CA GLN A 38 17.89 -18.95 11.33
C GLN A 38 16.60 -18.13 11.27
N LEU A 39 15.81 -18.25 10.21
CA LEU A 39 14.51 -17.58 10.11
C LEU A 39 13.47 -18.04 11.14
N VAL A 40 13.61 -19.27 11.67
CA VAL A 40 12.74 -19.78 12.74
C VAL A 40 13.26 -19.37 14.13
N GLU A 41 14.54 -19.00 14.24
CA GLU A 41 15.11 -18.51 15.48
C GLU A 41 14.53 -17.14 15.83
N LYS A 42 13.92 -17.04 17.00
CA LYS A 42 13.15 -15.86 17.43
C LYS A 42 13.99 -14.57 17.39
N ASP A 43 15.21 -14.61 17.91
CA ASP A 43 16.07 -13.43 18.00
C ASP A 43 16.43 -12.91 16.59
N PHE A 44 16.75 -13.81 15.66
CA PHE A 44 17.06 -13.46 14.27
C PHE A 44 15.83 -12.95 13.50
N ALA A 45 14.69 -13.62 13.65
CA ALA A 45 13.43 -13.21 13.03
C ALA A 45 12.94 -11.84 13.53
N ASP A 46 13.05 -11.58 14.84
CA ASP A 46 12.67 -10.31 15.45
C ASP A 46 13.55 -9.16 14.93
N GLU A 47 14.87 -9.37 14.80
CA GLU A 47 15.78 -8.36 14.25
C GLU A 47 15.51 -8.08 12.76
N LEU A 48 15.31 -9.12 11.96
CA LEU A 48 14.97 -8.98 10.54
C LEU A 48 13.65 -8.20 10.37
N ALA A 49 12.65 -8.51 11.19
CA ALA A 49 11.37 -7.80 11.21
C ALA A 49 11.54 -6.34 11.64
N ALA A 50 12.35 -6.07 12.66
CA ALA A 50 12.65 -4.70 13.12
C ALA A 50 13.34 -3.89 12.01
N ARG A 51 14.28 -4.49 11.29
CA ARG A 51 14.99 -3.86 10.17
C ARG A 51 14.04 -3.55 9.01
N LEU A 52 13.15 -4.49 8.68
CA LEU A 52 12.11 -4.29 7.67
C LEU A 52 11.16 -3.15 8.05
N GLU A 53 10.69 -3.09 9.29
CA GLU A 53 9.81 -2.02 9.76
C GLU A 53 10.52 -0.65 9.80
N SER A 54 11.81 -0.63 10.13
CA SER A 54 12.63 0.58 10.03
C SER A 54 12.71 1.09 8.59
N SER A 55 13.00 0.20 7.63
CA SER A 55 13.05 0.54 6.20
C SER A 55 11.70 1.05 5.67
N LYS A 56 10.59 0.38 6.02
CA LYS A 56 9.24 0.85 5.70
C LYS A 56 8.97 2.25 6.25
N ARG A 57 9.38 2.52 7.49
CA ARG A 57 9.20 3.85 8.12
C ARG A 57 10.01 4.92 7.39
N GLN A 58 11.26 4.62 7.03
CA GLN A 58 12.09 5.52 6.25
C GLN A 58 11.47 5.81 4.88
N GLY A 59 10.99 4.77 4.18
CA GLY A 59 10.27 4.92 2.91
C GLY A 59 9.04 5.82 3.04
N ARG A 60 8.23 5.64 4.10
CA ARG A 60 7.08 6.51 4.39
C ARG A 60 7.49 7.95 4.64
N ILE A 61 8.56 8.20 5.41
CA ILE A 61 9.06 9.56 5.65
C ILE A 61 9.46 10.24 4.33
N ILE A 62 10.18 9.52 3.47
CA ILE A 62 10.58 10.01 2.16
C ILE A 62 9.35 10.33 1.30
N LEU A 63 8.39 9.40 1.21
CA LEU A 63 7.15 9.61 0.46
C LEU A 63 6.36 10.80 1.01
N SER A 64 6.21 10.93 2.33
CA SER A 64 5.54 12.08 2.95
C SER A 64 6.24 13.40 2.66
N LYS A 65 7.58 13.41 2.59
CA LYS A 65 8.36 14.60 2.22
C LYS A 65 8.12 15.02 0.76
N TYR A 66 7.98 14.06 -0.15
CA TYR A 66 7.78 14.33 -1.57
C TYR A 66 6.31 14.41 -2.01
N ALA A 67 5.38 13.96 -1.18
CA ALA A 67 3.95 13.99 -1.49
C ALA A 67 3.44 15.40 -1.88
N PRO A 68 3.81 16.50 -1.19
CA PRO A 68 3.41 17.84 -1.61
C PRO A 68 3.95 18.20 -2.99
N TYR A 69 5.20 17.84 -3.29
CA TYR A 69 5.81 18.09 -4.60
C TYR A 69 5.13 17.31 -5.72
N ALA A 70 4.80 16.04 -5.47
CA ALA A 70 4.03 15.21 -6.40
C ALA A 70 2.63 15.81 -6.66
N ALA A 71 1.96 16.29 -5.62
CA ALA A 71 0.65 16.96 -5.75
C ALA A 71 0.75 18.22 -6.62
N THR A 72 1.77 19.07 -6.41
CA THR A 72 2.02 20.23 -7.27
C THR A 72 2.23 19.83 -8.73
N LYS A 73 2.98 18.75 -8.98
CA LYS A 73 3.22 18.24 -10.34
C LYS A 73 1.95 17.72 -11.00
N LEU A 74 1.07 17.04 -10.25
CA LEU A 74 -0.23 16.60 -10.75
C LEU A 74 -1.11 17.79 -11.15
N ILE A 75 -1.15 18.86 -10.34
CA ILE A 75 -1.90 20.08 -10.68
C ILE A 75 -1.36 20.70 -11.98
N GLN A 76 -0.04 20.76 -12.16
CA GLN A 76 0.57 21.25 -13.40
C GLN A 76 0.19 20.39 -14.62
N LEU A 77 0.07 19.07 -14.45
CA LEU A 77 -0.34 18.17 -15.54
C LEU A 77 -1.82 18.34 -15.93
N CYS A 78 -2.67 18.83 -15.04
CA CYS A 78 -4.05 19.18 -15.36
C CYS A 78 -4.15 20.33 -16.38
N GLU A 79 -3.13 21.20 -16.44
CA GLU A 79 -3.06 22.31 -17.41
C GLU A 79 -2.37 21.90 -18.73
N SER A 80 -2.04 20.62 -18.92
CA SER A 80 -1.36 20.17 -20.13
C SER A 80 -2.28 20.18 -21.36
N GLU A 81 -1.71 20.47 -22.53
CA GLU A 81 -2.43 20.48 -23.81
C GLU A 81 -2.93 19.08 -24.23
N ASN A 82 -2.35 18.01 -23.66
CA ASN A 82 -2.80 16.65 -23.88
C ASN A 82 -4.00 16.34 -22.96
N GLN A 83 -5.20 16.34 -23.55
CA GLN A 83 -6.45 16.08 -22.84
C GLN A 83 -6.45 14.76 -22.05
N GLU A 84 -5.83 13.70 -22.55
CA GLU A 84 -5.81 12.41 -21.84
C GLU A 84 -4.89 12.46 -20.62
N THR A 85 -3.78 13.19 -20.71
CA THR A 85 -2.88 13.43 -19.56
C THR A 85 -3.55 14.33 -18.52
N ALA A 86 -4.18 15.41 -18.94
CA ALA A 86 -4.93 16.31 -18.05
C ALA A 86 -6.08 15.59 -17.34
N ARG A 87 -6.83 14.75 -18.07
CA ARG A 87 -7.92 13.92 -17.53
C ARG A 87 -7.41 12.92 -16.48
N LYS A 88 -6.31 12.22 -16.77
CA LYS A 88 -5.71 11.27 -15.81
C LYS A 88 -5.21 11.98 -14.55
N ALA A 89 -4.50 13.09 -14.70
CA ALA A 89 -4.03 13.88 -13.56
C ALA A 89 -5.19 14.38 -12.69
N ALA A 90 -6.29 14.84 -13.30
CA ALA A 90 -7.48 15.25 -12.56
C ALA A 90 -8.14 14.09 -11.80
N LEU A 91 -8.23 12.90 -12.42
CA LEU A 91 -8.73 11.70 -11.75
C LEU A 91 -7.81 11.27 -10.59
N ASP A 92 -6.50 11.33 -10.76
CA ASP A 92 -5.54 10.99 -9.71
C ASP A 92 -5.68 11.93 -8.50
N ILE A 93 -5.87 13.23 -8.72
CA ILE A 93 -6.15 14.21 -7.63
C ILE A 93 -7.45 13.86 -6.89
N LEU A 94 -8.52 13.51 -7.61
CA LEU A 94 -9.80 13.12 -7.00
C LEU A 94 -9.67 11.84 -6.17
N ASN A 95 -8.91 10.85 -6.66
CA ASN A 95 -8.65 9.60 -5.96
C ASN A 95 -7.79 9.79 -4.69
N LEU A 96 -6.93 10.80 -4.65
CA LEU A 96 -6.13 11.14 -3.46
C LEU A 96 -6.98 11.74 -2.33
N GLN A 97 -8.07 12.46 -2.66
CA GLN A 97 -8.92 13.14 -1.68
C GLN A 97 -9.95 12.22 -1.01
N THR A 98 -10.33 11.12 -1.67
CA THR A 98 -11.37 10.21 -1.17
C THR A 98 -10.88 9.21 -0.11
N GLY A 99 -9.60 9.26 0.28
CA GLY A 99 -9.09 8.56 1.46
C GLY A 99 -9.23 7.03 1.44
N SER A 100 -9.50 6.42 0.30
CA SER A 100 -9.62 4.98 0.19
C SER A 100 -8.43 4.41 -0.57
N PRO A 101 -7.61 3.54 0.04
CA PRO A 101 -6.93 2.57 -0.79
C PRO A 101 -8.03 1.72 -1.40
N VAL A 102 -8.28 1.88 -2.70
CA VAL A 102 -8.82 0.77 -3.50
C VAL A 102 -7.71 -0.28 -3.60
N ALA A 103 -7.28 -0.80 -2.45
CA ALA A 103 -6.79 -2.15 -2.37
C ALA A 103 -8.05 -2.99 -2.57
N ALA A 104 -8.20 -3.52 -3.78
CA ALA A 104 -9.09 -4.63 -4.02
C ALA A 104 -8.65 -5.76 -3.08
N ALA A 105 -9.23 -5.81 -1.89
CA ALA A 105 -9.23 -7.01 -1.07
C ALA A 105 -10.10 -8.02 -1.83
N PRO A 106 -9.57 -9.16 -2.28
CA PRO A 106 -10.41 -10.22 -2.79
C PRO A 106 -11.13 -10.82 -1.58
N GLY A 107 -12.38 -10.42 -1.32
CA GLY A 107 -13.25 -11.20 -0.45
C GLY A 107 -14.22 -10.51 0.51
N SER A 108 -14.40 -9.19 0.53
CA SER A 108 -15.48 -8.59 1.34
C SER A 108 -16.76 -8.38 0.52
N GLY A 109 -17.28 -9.47 -0.02
CA GLY A 109 -18.65 -9.56 -0.52
C GLY A 109 -19.53 -10.18 0.56
N GLU A 110 -19.76 -9.48 1.67
CA GLU A 110 -20.96 -9.78 2.45
C GLU A 110 -22.14 -9.24 1.63
N PRO A 111 -23.10 -10.09 1.22
CA PRO A 111 -24.28 -9.61 0.54
C PRO A 111 -25.05 -8.73 1.52
N LEU A 112 -25.12 -7.43 1.21
CA LEU A 112 -26.04 -6.53 1.89
C LEU A 112 -27.43 -7.20 1.86
N PRO A 113 -28.14 -7.27 3.00
CA PRO A 113 -29.44 -7.92 3.05
C PRO A 113 -30.35 -7.25 2.02
N PRO A 114 -31.10 -8.05 1.23
CA PRO A 114 -32.00 -7.49 0.23
C PRO A 114 -32.96 -6.54 0.93
N LEU A 115 -33.01 -5.30 0.44
CA LEU A 115 -33.96 -4.31 0.92
C LEU A 115 -35.38 -4.85 0.71
N ASP A 116 -36.16 -4.85 1.79
CA ASP A 116 -37.56 -5.22 1.73
C ASP A 116 -38.30 -4.32 0.71
N PRO A 117 -39.07 -4.90 -0.23
CA PRO A 117 -39.69 -4.17 -1.33
C PRO A 117 -40.65 -3.06 -0.88
N GLU A 118 -41.24 -3.19 0.30
CA GLU A 118 -42.11 -2.16 0.87
C GLU A 118 -41.29 -0.93 1.30
N THR A 119 -40.10 -1.19 1.87
CA THR A 119 -39.15 -0.15 2.28
C THR A 119 -38.54 0.55 1.07
N ALA A 120 -38.18 -0.19 0.02
CA ALA A 120 -37.67 0.37 -1.22
C ALA A 120 -38.71 1.29 -1.90
N SER A 121 -39.99 0.88 -1.90
CA SER A 121 -41.08 1.68 -2.47
C SER A 121 -41.31 3.00 -1.73
N LYS A 122 -41.21 3.00 -0.39
CA LYS A 122 -41.33 4.21 0.43
C LYS A 122 -40.18 5.19 0.18
N ILE A 123 -38.96 4.68 0.06
CA ILE A 123 -37.79 5.52 -0.24
C ILE A 123 -37.91 6.16 -1.62
N LEU A 124 -38.34 5.39 -2.63
CA LEU A 124 -38.55 5.91 -3.99
C LEU A 124 -39.66 6.98 -4.05
N ALA A 125 -40.75 6.80 -3.29
CA ALA A 125 -41.82 7.79 -3.22
C ALA A 125 -41.35 9.12 -2.60
N VAL A 126 -40.59 9.07 -1.50
CA VAL A 126 -40.05 10.27 -0.85
C VAL A 126 -39.02 10.99 -1.72
N LEU A 127 -38.22 10.24 -2.50
CA LEU A 127 -37.28 10.82 -3.46
C LEU A 127 -37.98 11.47 -4.65
N ALA A 128 -39.09 10.89 -5.12
CA ALA A 128 -39.89 11.44 -6.19
C ALA A 128 -40.59 12.76 -5.77
N GLU A 129 -41.11 12.83 -4.54
CA GLU A 129 -41.72 14.07 -4.00
C GLU A 129 -40.71 15.22 -3.82
N ASN A 130 -39.44 14.91 -3.53
CA ASN A 130 -38.39 15.91 -3.33
C ASN A 130 -37.62 16.27 -4.62
N SER A 131 -37.99 15.69 -5.76
CA SER A 131 -37.42 16.11 -7.04
C SER A 131 -38.14 17.39 -7.52
N PRO A 132 -37.41 18.49 -7.79
CA PRO A 132 -38.04 19.73 -8.22
C PRO A 132 -38.72 19.51 -9.57
N LYS A 133 -40.05 19.71 -9.62
CA LYS A 133 -40.80 19.78 -10.88
C LYS A 133 -40.16 20.85 -11.75
N LYS A 134 -39.55 20.39 -12.84
CA LYS A 134 -39.03 21.24 -13.90
C LYS A 134 -40.20 21.56 -14.82
N ASP A 135 -40.82 22.72 -14.61
CA ASP A 135 -41.66 23.37 -15.64
C ASP A 135 -40.77 23.83 -16.82
#